data_AF-A0A484UHD2-F1
#
_entry.id   AF-A0A484UHD2-F1
#
_cell.length_a   1.000
_cell.length_b   1.000
_cell.length_c   1.000
_cell.angle_alpha   90.00
_cell.angle_beta   90.00
_cell.angle_gamma   90.00
#
_symmetry.space_group_name_H-M   'P 1'
#
loop_
_entity.id
_entity.type
_entity.pdbx_description
1 polymer ?
#
loop_
_entity_poly.entity_id
_entity_poly.type
_entity_poly.pdbx_seq_one_letter_code
_entity_poly.pdbx_strand_id
1 'polypeptide(L)'
;MANGDATLVLKSEEALREIPDPAALHHVEMVHLGARLYGAVPHAELADWLTRLPALQRIHLADDWIPDEQMAAVAAAFAASFPDKQFFWSYDALAGGKHGR
;
A
#
# COMPACT_ATOMS: atom_id res chain seq x y z
N MET A 1 -13.09 21.91 -4.73
CA MET A 1 -13.32 20.68 -5.53
C MET A 1 -11.96 20.03 -5.71
N ALA A 2 -11.65 18.97 -4.96
CA ALA A 2 -10.38 18.23 -5.06
C ALA A 2 -10.74 16.75 -5.11
N ASN A 3 -11.29 16.33 -6.25
CA ASN A 3 -11.68 14.96 -6.51
C ASN A 3 -10.60 14.32 -7.37
N GLY A 4 -9.91 13.30 -6.85
CA GLY A 4 -9.31 12.25 -7.68
C GLY A 4 -7.81 12.03 -7.57
N ASP A 5 -6.99 13.07 -7.69
CA ASP A 5 -5.58 12.83 -8.07
C ASP A 5 -4.65 12.41 -6.92
N ALA A 6 -4.91 12.77 -5.66
CA ALA A 6 -3.92 12.54 -4.59
C ALA A 6 -3.79 11.08 -4.09
N THR A 7 -4.66 10.17 -4.53
CA THR A 7 -4.69 8.77 -4.05
C THR A 7 -4.42 7.81 -5.19
N LEU A 8 -3.38 7.00 -5.05
CA LEU A 8 -3.09 5.88 -5.94
C LEU A 8 -3.53 4.56 -5.30
N VAL A 9 -4.26 3.74 -6.06
CA VAL A 9 -4.76 2.44 -5.58
C VAL A 9 -4.07 1.32 -6.35
N LEU A 10 -3.37 0.43 -5.64
CA LEU A 10 -2.60 -0.68 -6.22
C LEU A 10 -3.10 -2.00 -5.64
N LYS A 11 -3.80 -2.79 -6.46
CA LYS A 11 -4.46 -4.04 -6.00
C LYS A 11 -3.74 -5.31 -6.43
N SER A 12 -2.81 -5.21 -7.39
CA SER A 12 -2.06 -6.37 -7.91
C SER A 12 -0.68 -5.97 -8.41
N GLU A 13 0.18 -6.97 -8.60
CA GLU A 13 1.53 -6.82 -9.12
C GLU A 13 1.53 -6.25 -10.55
N GLU A 14 0.53 -6.61 -11.37
CA GLU A 14 0.37 -6.06 -12.72
C GLU A 14 0.12 -4.55 -12.68
N ALA A 15 -0.77 -4.08 -11.80
CA ALA A 15 -1.05 -2.66 -11.64
C ALA A 15 0.18 -1.87 -11.18
N LEU A 16 1.03 -2.47 -10.33
CA LEU A 16 2.31 -1.89 -9.94
C LEU A 16 3.26 -1.74 -11.14
N ARG A 17 3.34 -2.77 -11.99
CA ARG A 17 4.21 -2.81 -13.18
C ARG A 17 3.74 -1.91 -14.32
N GLU A 18 2.45 -1.61 -14.40
CA GLU A 18 1.89 -0.66 -15.37
C GLU A 18 2.33 0.79 -15.11
N ILE A 19 2.94 1.08 -13.95
CA ILE A 19 3.50 2.38 -13.60
C ILE A 19 5.02 2.34 -13.84
N PRO A 20 5.51 2.81 -15.00
CA PRO A 20 6.92 2.66 -15.38
C PRO A 20 7.85 3.56 -14.56
N ASP A 21 7.37 4.71 -14.09
CA ASP A 21 8.16 5.66 -13.30
C ASP A 21 7.34 6.27 -12.14
N PRO A 22 7.43 5.72 -10.92
CA PRO A 22 6.80 6.32 -9.74
C PRO A 22 7.33 7.73 -9.42
N ALA A 23 8.54 8.10 -9.85
CA ALA A 23 9.09 9.43 -9.56
C ALA A 23 8.31 10.55 -10.29
N ALA A 24 7.65 10.24 -11.40
CA ALA A 24 6.80 11.18 -12.13
C ALA A 24 5.46 11.49 -11.42
N LEU A 25 5.09 10.71 -10.40
CA LEU A 25 3.83 10.84 -9.67
C LEU A 25 3.92 11.88 -8.54
N HIS A 26 4.19 13.14 -8.92
CA HIS A 26 4.41 14.25 -7.98
C HIS A 26 3.20 14.67 -7.14
N HIS A 27 2.02 14.17 -7.47
CA HIS A 27 0.76 14.55 -6.86
C HIS A 27 0.18 13.47 -5.94
N VAL A 28 0.78 12.27 -5.91
CA VAL A 28 0.31 11.15 -5.10
C VAL A 28 0.78 11.32 -3.66
N GLU A 29 -0.15 11.68 -2.77
CA GLU A 29 0.10 11.85 -1.34
C GLU A 29 -0.29 10.61 -0.53
N MET A 30 -1.18 9.78 -1.07
CA MET A 30 -1.69 8.57 -0.45
C MET A 30 -1.58 7.39 -1.40
N VAL A 31 -1.14 6.25 -0.89
CA VAL A 31 -1.25 4.96 -1.59
C VAL A 31 -2.16 4.03 -0.80
N HIS A 32 -3.06 3.36 -1.50
CA HIS A 32 -3.82 2.22 -0.99
C HIS A 32 -3.30 0.93 -1.62
N LEU A 33 -2.74 0.06 -0.78
CA LEU A 33 -2.18 -1.23 -1.13
C LEU A 33 -3.21 -2.32 -0.84
N GLY A 34 -3.59 -3.06 -1.87
CA GLY A 34 -4.48 -4.19 -1.71
C GLY A 34 -3.79 -5.39 -1.06
N ALA A 35 -4.55 -6.21 -0.34
CA ALA A 35 -4.01 -7.35 0.41
C ALA A 35 -3.34 -8.38 -0.52
N ARG A 36 -3.88 -8.53 -1.74
CA ARG A 36 -3.31 -9.37 -2.80
C ARG A 36 -1.93 -8.91 -3.26
N LEU A 37 -1.78 -7.61 -3.51
CA LEU A 37 -0.50 -7.03 -3.89
C LEU A 37 0.54 -7.27 -2.80
N TYR A 38 0.20 -6.99 -1.55
CA TYR A 38 1.12 -7.16 -0.41
C TYR A 38 1.53 -8.63 -0.23
N GLY A 39 0.62 -9.57 -0.48
CA GLY A 39 0.95 -11.00 -0.45
C GLY A 39 1.77 -11.51 -1.64
N ALA A 40 1.73 -10.80 -2.78
CA ALA A 40 2.43 -11.20 -4.01
C ALA A 40 3.84 -10.60 -4.12
N VAL A 41 4.02 -9.36 -3.64
CA VAL A 41 5.28 -8.61 -3.79
C VAL A 41 6.03 -8.58 -2.46
N PRO A 42 7.34 -8.92 -2.42
CA PRO A 42 8.13 -8.80 -1.21
C PRO A 42 8.11 -7.37 -0.64
N HIS A 43 8.02 -7.24 0.69
CA HIS A 43 7.99 -5.94 1.37
C HIS A 43 9.12 -5.00 0.94
N ALA A 44 10.35 -5.53 0.80
CA ALA A 44 11.51 -4.74 0.38
C ALA A 44 11.33 -4.14 -1.03
N GLU A 45 10.82 -4.92 -1.99
CA GLU A 45 10.56 -4.45 -3.36
C GLU A 45 9.45 -3.41 -3.37
N LEU A 46 8.37 -3.65 -2.64
CA LEU A 46 7.28 -2.69 -2.49
C LEU A 46 7.76 -1.41 -1.82
N ALA A 47 8.64 -1.52 -0.82
CA ALA A 47 9.18 -0.37 -0.11
C ALA A 47 10.08 0.48 -1.03
N ASP A 48 10.98 -0.15 -1.77
CA ASP A 48 11.84 0.50 -2.77
C ASP A 48 11.03 1.23 -3.84
N TRP A 49 9.86 0.69 -4.21
CA TRP A 49 8.95 1.37 -5.14
C TRP A 49 8.28 2.59 -4.49
N LEU A 50 7.74 2.45 -3.28
CA LEU A 50 7.03 3.52 -2.56
C LEU A 50 7.96 4.70 -2.20
N THR A 51 9.24 4.45 -1.90
CA THR A 51 10.22 5.53 -1.62
C THR A 51 10.43 6.47 -2.82
N ARG A 52 10.10 6.03 -4.03
CA ARG A 52 10.22 6.85 -5.25
C ARG A 52 9.04 7.80 -5.45
N LEU A 53 7.95 7.66 -4.69
CA LEU A 53 6.82 8.59 -4.73
C LEU A 53 7.17 9.86 -3.94
N PRO A 54 7.41 11.00 -4.60
CA PRO A 54 8.03 12.16 -3.94
C PRO A 54 7.09 12.90 -2.98
N ALA A 55 5.78 12.79 -3.19
CA ALA A 55 4.77 13.45 -2.36
C ALA A 55 4.12 12.51 -1.32
N LEU A 56 4.53 11.23 -1.25
CA LEU A 56 3.85 10.24 -0.43
C LEU A 56 3.95 10.55 1.07
N GLN A 57 2.78 10.73 1.70
CA GLN A 57 2.63 10.97 3.14
C GLN A 57 1.89 9.83 3.86
N ARG A 58 0.99 9.13 3.16
CA ARG A 58 0.06 8.17 3.77
C ARG A 58 0.07 6.82 3.04
N ILE A 59 0.17 5.75 3.79
CA ILE A 59 0.12 4.38 3.29
C ILE A 59 -1.06 3.68 3.96
N HIS A 60 -2.01 3.22 3.15
CA HIS A 60 -3.10 2.35 3.57
C HIS A 60 -2.81 0.94 3.07
N LEU A 61 -2.90 -0.06 3.96
CA LEU A 61 -2.76 -1.46 3.59
C LEU A 61 -4.06 -2.21 3.91
N ALA A 62 -4.62 -2.90 2.94
CA ALA A 62 -5.73 -3.81 3.16
C ALA A 62 -5.25 -5.07 3.89
N ASP A 63 -5.98 -5.45 4.93
CA ASP A 63 -5.55 -6.46 5.89
C ASP A 63 -6.26 -7.82 5.72
N ASP A 64 -7.04 -7.98 4.63
CA ASP A 64 -7.90 -9.14 4.37
C ASP A 64 -7.20 -10.50 4.51
N TRP A 65 -5.91 -10.57 4.15
CA TRP A 65 -5.10 -11.81 4.17
C TRP A 65 -3.91 -11.74 5.13
N ILE A 66 -3.92 -10.76 6.04
CA ILE A 66 -2.90 -10.63 7.08
C ILE A 66 -3.51 -11.14 8.38
N PRO A 67 -3.02 -12.28 8.93
CA PRO A 67 -3.46 -12.77 10.23
C PRO A 67 -3.20 -11.75 11.34
N ASP A 68 -4.11 -11.65 12.31
CA ASP A 68 -4.03 -10.65 13.38
C ASP A 68 -2.70 -10.71 14.16
N GLU A 69 -2.15 -11.90 14.37
CA GLU A 69 -0.86 -12.11 15.02
C GLU A 69 0.33 -11.50 14.26
N GLN A 70 0.19 -11.33 12.94
CA GLN A 70 1.22 -10.74 12.06
C GLN A 70 1.04 -9.23 11.87
N MET A 71 -0.15 -8.68 12.15
CA MET A 71 -0.44 -7.26 11.92
C MET A 71 0.55 -6.34 12.65
N ALA A 72 0.92 -6.64 13.89
CA ALA A 72 1.90 -5.84 14.63
C ALA A 72 3.29 -5.84 13.95
N ALA A 73 3.73 -7.00 13.46
CA ALA A 73 5.02 -7.12 12.76
C ALA A 73 5.00 -6.39 11.42
N VAL A 74 3.91 -6.47 10.66
CA VAL A 74 3.74 -5.75 9.39
C VAL A 74 3.74 -4.23 9.63
N ALA A 75 2.97 -3.73 10.61
CA ALA A 75 2.97 -2.31 10.94
C ALA A 75 4.37 -1.82 11.36
N ALA A 76 5.12 -2.62 12.13
CA ALA A 76 6.49 -2.31 12.49
C ALA A 76 7.43 -2.27 11.27
N ALA A 77 7.26 -3.16 10.30
CA ALA A 77 8.03 -3.15 9.06
C ALA A 77 7.78 -1.87 8.24
N PHE A 78 6.53 -1.42 8.12
CA PHE A 78 6.21 -0.14 7.47
C PHE A 78 6.77 1.04 8.25
N ALA A 79 6.66 1.06 9.58
CA ALA A 79 7.22 2.12 10.41
C ALA A 79 8.77 2.20 10.29
N ALA A 80 9.44 1.05 10.16
CA ALA A 80 10.88 1.00 9.95
C ALA A 80 11.30 1.49 8.55
N SER A 81 10.54 1.12 7.51
CA SER A 81 10.81 1.58 6.13
C SER A 81 10.43 3.04 5.90
N PHE A 82 9.46 3.56 6.65
CA PHE A 82 8.84 4.86 6.43
C PHE A 82 8.57 5.61 7.75
N PRO A 83 9.61 5.98 8.51
CA PRO A 83 9.46 6.59 9.84
C PRO A 83 8.77 7.96 9.81
N ASP A 84 8.76 8.63 8.67
CA ASP A 84 8.14 9.93 8.41
C ASP A 84 6.69 9.83 7.89
N LYS A 85 6.20 8.63 7.56
CA LYS A 85 4.90 8.44 6.91
C LYS A 85 3.86 7.90 7.86
N GLN A 86 2.61 8.24 7.60
CA GLN A 86 1.48 7.68 8.36
C GLN A 86 1.03 6.36 7.74
N PHE A 87 0.83 5.35 8.59
CA PHE A 87 0.37 4.03 8.20
C PHE A 87 -1.04 3.76 8.75
N PHE A 88 -1.93 3.24 7.91
CA PHE A 88 -3.30 2.91 8.25
C PHE A 88 -3.69 1.52 7.75
N TRP A 89 -4.50 0.83 8.54
CA TRP A 89 -5.19 -0.37 8.08
C TRP A 89 -6.44 -0.01 7.28
N SER A 90 -6.75 -0.85 6.30
CA SER A 90 -7.97 -0.79 5.47
C SER A 90 -8.43 -2.21 5.16
N TYR A 91 -9.45 -2.36 4.33
CA TYR A 91 -9.92 -3.66 3.85
C TYR A 91 -10.40 -3.54 2.40
N ASP A 92 -10.26 -4.64 1.66
CA ASP A 92 -10.69 -4.79 0.27
C ASP A 92 -11.97 -5.64 0.13
N ALA A 93 -12.45 -6.24 1.22
CA ALA A 93 -13.60 -7.16 1.25
C ALA A 93 -13.44 -8.32 0.25
N LEU A 94 -12.24 -8.88 0.16
CA LEU A 94 -11.93 -9.96 -0.76
C LEU A 94 -12.59 -11.27 -0.31
N ALA A 95 -13.22 -12.00 -1.22
CA ALA A 95 -13.77 -13.33 -0.93
C ALA A 95 -12.69 -14.24 -0.32
N GLY A 96 -13.02 -14.87 0.82
CA GLY A 96 -12.08 -15.70 1.59
C GLY A 96 -11.07 -14.93 2.43
N GLY A 97 -11.04 -13.60 2.36
CA GLY A 97 -10.35 -12.74 3.31
C GLY A 97 -11.20 -12.49 4.56
N LYS A 98 -10.57 -11.97 5.61
CA LYS A 98 -11.21 -11.81 6.93
C LYS A 98 -12.46 -10.91 6.93
N HIS A 99 -12.62 -10.05 5.92
CA HIS A 99 -13.77 -9.15 5.76
C HIS A 99 -14.68 -9.50 4.58
N GLY A 100 -14.33 -10.50 3.77
CA GLY A 100 -15.11 -10.94 2.62
C GLY A 100 -16.32 -11.75 3.05
N ARG A 101 -17.51 -11.13 2.96
CA ARG A 101 -18.79 -11.83 3.10
C ARG A 101 -19.13 -12.64 1.85
#